data_AF-A0A7S2UD01-F1
#
_entry.id   AF-A0A7S2UD01-F1
#
_cell.length_a   1.000
_cell.length_b   1.000
_cell.length_c   1.000
_cell.angle_alpha   90.00
_cell.angle_beta   90.00
_cell.angle_gamma   90.00
#
_symmetry.space_group_name_H-M   'P 1'
#
loop_
_entity.id
_entity.type
_entity.pdbx_description
1 polymer ?
#
loop_
_entity_poly.entity_id
_entity_poly.type
_entity_poly.pdbx_seq_one_letter_code
_entity_poly.pdbx_strand_id
1 'polypeptide(L)'
;RIQEDGGQRPQQHWMSDIVSYAYRLAVLQVLFAAVTLAFVSAPWNARLSTHPSLDRCSSRGERHRSCIQMTSSVQKVAIVGSGAAGLAASRAFVKNGIPSVVVLEKDAWSGGVWRHTEDDRSRPMYRGLRTNLPREIMAYREKPWGNDGMSDSYVTHKQVFEYLNDYKQQFDLEKMINYGCTVTQLTVGEEEDNSSQQGSPKITLEWEEQIREGGQETKKHCSDTFDAVCICNGHYAVPAPPHVDGLQEN
;
A
#
# COMPACT_ATOMS: atom_id res chain seq x y z
N ARG A 1 -3.65 47.07 38.63
CA ARG A 1 -2.39 47.33 39.35
C ARG A 1 -1.39 46.34 38.78
N ILE A 2 -0.49 46.83 37.94
CA ILE A 2 0.50 46.06 37.19
C ILE A 2 1.61 45.65 38.16
N GLN A 3 2.06 44.41 38.07
CA GLN A 3 3.38 44.02 38.54
C GLN A 3 3.96 43.06 37.48
N GLU A 4 4.82 43.64 36.65
CA GLU A 4 5.68 42.92 35.71
C GLU A 4 6.81 42.27 36.52
N ASP A 5 7.08 41.00 36.23
CA ASP A 5 8.33 40.36 36.62
C ASP A 5 9.04 39.87 35.36
N GLY A 6 10.29 40.30 35.23
CA GLY A 6 11.11 40.20 34.03
C GLY A 6 11.84 38.87 33.95
N GLY A 7 11.46 38.06 32.97
CA GLY A 7 12.24 36.91 32.51
C GLY A 7 12.46 37.01 31.01
N GLN A 8 13.71 37.26 30.59
CA GLN A 8 14.12 37.30 29.18
C GLN A 8 13.78 35.97 28.48
N ARG A 9 12.99 36.05 27.40
CA ARG A 9 12.73 34.93 26.48
C ARG A 9 13.86 34.83 25.44
N PRO A 10 14.46 33.66 25.20
CA PRO A 10 15.36 33.48 24.08
C PRO A 10 14.56 33.45 22.78
N GLN A 11 14.67 34.52 22.00
CA GLN A 11 14.18 34.60 20.63
C GLN A 11 15.18 33.94 19.67
N GLN A 12 14.62 33.11 18.78
CA GLN A 12 15.14 32.71 17.47
C GLN A 12 16.32 31.72 17.41
N HIS A 13 15.99 30.42 17.42
CA HIS A 13 16.86 29.38 16.86
C HIS A 13 16.16 28.35 15.94
N TRP A 14 14.83 28.45 15.75
CA TRP A 14 14.05 27.41 15.06
C TRP A 14 14.12 27.42 13.52
N MET A 15 14.46 28.57 12.91
CA MET A 15 14.53 28.70 11.44
C MET A 15 15.84 28.15 10.85
N SER A 16 16.93 28.07 11.62
CA SER A 16 18.19 27.45 11.17
C SER A 16 18.11 25.93 11.12
N ASP A 17 17.33 25.32 12.02
CA ASP A 17 17.23 23.87 12.16
C ASP A 17 16.36 23.26 11.06
N ILE A 18 15.33 23.99 10.59
CA ILE A 18 14.48 23.59 9.47
C ILE A 18 15.26 23.62 8.14
N VAL A 19 16.10 24.65 7.94
CA VAL A 19 16.91 24.77 6.72
C VAL A 19 18.03 23.71 6.70
N SER A 20 18.61 23.37 7.85
CA SER A 20 19.61 22.30 7.99
C SER A 20 19.02 20.90 7.75
N TYR A 21 17.78 20.65 8.16
CA TYR A 21 17.09 19.37 7.91
C TYR A 21 16.67 19.19 6.46
N ALA A 22 16.19 20.27 5.81
CA ALA A 22 15.84 20.26 4.40
C ALA A 22 17.06 20.01 3.49
N TYR A 23 18.23 20.55 3.85
CA TYR A 23 19.47 20.33 3.09
C TYR A 23 20.01 18.90 3.25
N ARG A 24 19.88 18.31 4.45
CA ARG A 24 20.29 16.91 4.69
C ARG A 24 19.40 15.89 3.96
N LEU A 25 18.11 16.17 3.79
CA LEU A 25 17.19 15.31 3.03
C LEU A 25 17.40 15.42 1.51
N ALA A 26 17.73 16.61 1.00
CA ALA A 26 18.04 16.80 -0.43
C ALA A 26 19.34 16.10 -0.85
N VAL A 27 20.39 16.11 0.00
CA VAL A 27 21.66 15.42 -0.29
C VAL A 27 21.51 13.90 -0.23
N LEU A 28 20.62 13.36 0.60
CA LEU A 28 20.32 11.93 0.65
C LEU A 28 19.57 11.42 -0.59
N GLN A 29 18.75 12.27 -1.24
CA GLN A 29 18.08 11.90 -2.50
C GLN A 29 19.03 11.87 -3.70
N VAL A 30 20.06 12.73 -3.74
CA VAL A 30 21.06 12.72 -4.83
C VAL A 30 22.02 11.53 -4.70
N LEU A 31 22.33 11.08 -3.48
CA LEU A 31 23.21 9.92 -3.27
C LEU A 31 22.53 8.58 -3.62
N PHE A 32 21.21 8.45 -3.46
CA PHE A 32 20.47 7.25 -3.87
C PHE A 32 20.38 7.09 -5.41
N ALA A 33 20.41 8.19 -6.16
CA ALA A 33 20.46 8.18 -7.62
C ALA A 33 21.85 7.83 -8.18
N ALA A 34 22.93 8.05 -7.41
CA ALA A 34 24.30 7.71 -7.84
C ALA A 34 24.63 6.21 -7.66
N VAL A 35 24.04 5.54 -6.67
CA VAL A 35 24.26 4.10 -6.43
C VAL A 35 23.53 3.23 -7.48
N THR A 36 22.46 3.73 -8.09
CA THR A 36 21.74 3.03 -9.16
C THR A 36 22.42 3.11 -10.54
N LEU A 37 23.37 4.03 -10.74
CA LEU A 37 24.17 4.12 -11.97
C LEU A 37 25.47 3.30 -11.93
N ALA A 38 25.92 2.84 -10.76
CA ALA A 38 27.14 2.04 -10.62
C ALA A 38 26.93 0.52 -10.82
N PHE A 39 25.68 0.03 -10.88
CA PHE A 39 25.38 -1.40 -11.09
C PHE A 39 25.15 -1.80 -12.56
N VAL A 40 25.28 -0.88 -13.52
CA VAL A 40 25.12 -1.17 -14.96
C VAL A 40 26.47 -1.33 -15.69
N SER A 41 27.62 -1.27 -14.99
CA SER A 41 28.93 -1.37 -15.66
C SER A 41 30.00 -2.09 -14.84
N ALA A 42 29.73 -3.31 -14.36
CA ALA A 42 30.76 -4.22 -13.88
C ALA A 42 30.71 -5.53 -14.67
N PRO A 43 31.71 -5.84 -15.53
CA PRO A 43 31.78 -7.12 -16.21
C PRO A 43 32.14 -8.22 -15.20
N TRP A 44 31.20 -9.12 -14.97
CA TRP A 44 31.40 -10.32 -14.17
C TRP A 44 32.32 -11.28 -14.94
N ASN A 45 33.63 -11.20 -14.69
CA ASN A 45 34.58 -12.21 -15.13
C ASN A 45 34.41 -13.48 -14.29
N ALA A 46 33.44 -14.31 -14.67
CA ALA A 46 33.36 -15.69 -14.21
C ALA A 46 34.34 -16.53 -15.02
N ARG A 47 35.33 -17.06 -14.31
CA ARG A 47 36.39 -17.96 -14.77
C ARG A 47 35.76 -19.26 -15.29
N LEU A 48 35.66 -19.41 -16.61
CA LEU A 48 35.21 -20.64 -17.25
C LEU A 48 36.32 -21.70 -17.17
N SER A 49 35.99 -22.79 -16.48
CA SER A 49 36.71 -24.06 -16.53
C SER A 49 36.72 -24.60 -17.96
N THR A 50 37.91 -24.89 -18.46
CA THR A 50 38.17 -25.45 -19.78
C THR A 50 37.84 -26.94 -19.81
N HIS A 51 36.96 -27.36 -20.71
CA HIS A 51 37.04 -28.70 -21.31
C HIS A 51 36.75 -28.64 -22.82
N PRO A 52 37.50 -29.39 -23.65
CA PRO A 52 37.39 -29.32 -25.10
C PRO A 52 36.44 -30.37 -25.63
N SER A 53 35.65 -30.04 -26.64
CA SER A 53 35.66 -30.71 -27.94
C SER A 53 34.51 -30.18 -28.81
N LEU A 54 34.91 -29.80 -30.02
CA LEU A 54 34.04 -29.50 -31.14
C LEU A 54 33.25 -30.75 -31.50
N ASP A 55 31.94 -30.61 -31.70
CA ASP A 55 31.33 -31.28 -32.83
C ASP A 55 30.25 -30.41 -33.48
N ARG A 56 30.44 -30.27 -34.78
CA ARG A 56 29.66 -29.48 -35.73
C ARG A 56 28.71 -30.45 -36.39
N CYS A 57 27.40 -30.32 -36.20
CA CYS A 57 26.46 -30.88 -37.16
C CYS A 57 25.24 -29.99 -37.37
N SER A 58 25.07 -29.66 -38.65
CA SER A 58 24.00 -28.91 -39.27
C SER A 58 22.65 -29.62 -39.10
N SER A 59 21.61 -28.90 -38.67
CA SER A 59 20.35 -28.82 -39.42
C SER A 59 19.24 -28.07 -38.66
N ARG A 60 18.44 -27.35 -39.46
CA ARG A 60 17.05 -26.92 -39.24
C ARG A 60 16.78 -25.86 -38.18
N GLY A 61 16.39 -24.69 -38.68
CA GLY A 61 15.88 -23.59 -37.89
C GLY A 61 14.56 -23.93 -37.22
N GLU A 62 14.61 -24.09 -35.91
CA GLU A 62 13.53 -23.78 -34.99
C GLU A 62 14.13 -22.90 -33.89
N ARG A 63 13.77 -21.61 -33.92
CA ARG A 63 14.10 -20.68 -32.84
C ARG A 63 13.21 -21.02 -31.64
N HIS A 64 13.58 -22.04 -30.88
CA HIS A 64 13.12 -22.18 -29.50
C HIS A 64 13.74 -21.03 -28.70
N ARG A 65 13.00 -19.93 -28.56
CA ARG A 65 13.27 -18.96 -27.49
C ARG A 65 12.99 -19.72 -26.19
N SER A 66 14.02 -20.21 -25.52
CA SER A 66 13.90 -20.61 -24.12
C SER A 66 13.54 -19.34 -23.35
N CYS A 67 12.24 -19.14 -23.15
CA CYS A 67 11.75 -18.12 -22.25
C CYS A 67 12.19 -18.56 -20.86
N ILE A 68 13.25 -17.94 -20.33
CA ILE A 68 13.55 -18.03 -18.90
C ILE A 68 12.33 -17.41 -18.23
N GLN A 69 11.40 -18.25 -17.78
CA GLN A 69 10.35 -17.83 -16.88
C GLN A 69 11.05 -17.35 -15.62
N MET A 70 11.18 -16.04 -15.47
CA MET A 70 11.43 -15.41 -14.19
C MET A 70 10.21 -15.70 -13.34
N THR A 71 10.18 -16.85 -12.67
CA THR A 71 9.18 -17.13 -11.65
C THR A 71 9.45 -16.12 -10.54
N SER A 72 8.56 -15.14 -10.40
CA SER A 72 8.48 -14.29 -9.21
C SER A 72 8.58 -15.19 -7.98
N SER A 73 9.53 -14.96 -7.08
CA SER A 73 9.61 -15.68 -5.80
C SER A 73 8.35 -15.44 -4.94
N VAL A 74 7.63 -14.36 -5.21
CA VAL A 74 6.38 -13.99 -4.56
C VAL A 74 5.23 -14.73 -5.23
N GLN A 75 4.57 -15.60 -4.47
CA GLN A 75 3.45 -16.43 -4.91
C GLN A 75 2.14 -16.00 -4.23
N LYS A 76 2.21 -15.52 -2.99
CA LYS A 76 1.06 -15.20 -2.16
C LYS A 76 1.23 -13.87 -1.43
N VAL A 77 0.31 -12.93 -1.67
CA VAL A 77 0.35 -11.57 -1.12
C VAL A 77 -0.92 -11.25 -0.34
N ALA A 78 -0.76 -10.68 0.85
CA ALA A 78 -1.86 -10.09 1.59
C ALA A 78 -1.93 -8.57 1.39
N ILE A 79 -3.14 -8.02 1.40
CA ILE A 79 -3.40 -6.58 1.38
C ILE A 79 -4.32 -6.26 2.55
N VAL A 80 -3.91 -5.31 3.39
CA VAL A 80 -4.67 -4.90 4.57
C VAL A 80 -5.45 -3.64 4.25
N GLY A 81 -6.76 -3.77 4.06
CA GLY A 81 -7.68 -2.70 3.69
C GLY A 81 -8.03 -2.69 2.20
N SER A 82 -9.30 -2.45 1.89
CA SER A 82 -9.89 -2.38 0.55
C SER A 82 -10.38 -0.97 0.18
N GLY A 83 -9.73 0.05 0.75
CA GLY A 83 -9.86 1.44 0.32
C GLY A 83 -9.22 1.71 -1.04
N ALA A 84 -9.09 2.99 -1.42
CA ALA A 84 -8.49 3.36 -2.70
C ALA A 84 -7.05 2.81 -2.89
N ALA A 85 -6.22 2.81 -1.84
CA ALA A 85 -4.89 2.22 -1.92
C ALA A 85 -4.94 0.69 -2.13
N GLY A 86 -5.82 0.02 -1.37
CA GLY A 86 -6.00 -1.44 -1.44
C GLY A 86 -6.45 -1.91 -2.81
N LEU A 87 -7.47 -1.28 -3.39
CA LEU A 87 -7.96 -1.63 -4.74
C LEU A 87 -6.88 -1.42 -5.82
N ALA A 88 -6.07 -0.37 -5.71
CA ALA A 88 -4.97 -0.13 -6.63
C ALA A 88 -3.87 -1.20 -6.49
N ALA A 89 -3.52 -1.57 -5.25
CA ALA A 89 -2.56 -2.62 -4.96
C ALA A 89 -3.05 -3.99 -5.48
N SER A 90 -4.30 -4.34 -5.21
CA SER A 90 -4.94 -5.56 -5.72
C SER A 90 -4.83 -5.66 -7.23
N ARG A 91 -5.19 -4.58 -7.95
CA ARG A 91 -5.06 -4.53 -9.41
C ARG A 91 -3.61 -4.70 -9.86
N ALA A 92 -2.67 -4.03 -9.20
CA ALA A 92 -1.26 -4.11 -9.55
C ALA A 92 -0.72 -5.55 -9.40
N PHE A 93 -1.01 -6.25 -8.31
CA PHE A 93 -0.54 -7.61 -8.11
C PHE A 93 -1.15 -8.60 -9.09
N VAL A 94 -2.47 -8.52 -9.32
CA VAL A 94 -3.16 -9.36 -10.31
C VAL A 94 -2.58 -9.14 -11.71
N LYS A 95 -2.35 -7.88 -12.09
CA LYS A 95 -1.79 -7.53 -13.41
C LYS A 95 -0.36 -8.05 -13.60
N ASN A 96 0.43 -8.13 -12.52
CA ASN A 96 1.78 -8.69 -12.56
C ASN A 96 1.80 -10.21 -12.43
N GLY A 97 0.65 -10.88 -12.44
CA GLY A 97 0.56 -12.34 -12.45
C GLY A 97 0.89 -12.99 -11.10
N ILE A 98 0.72 -12.27 -9.98
CA ILE A 98 0.80 -12.88 -8.65
C ILE A 98 -0.33 -13.91 -8.50
N PRO A 99 -0.03 -15.20 -8.26
CA PRO A 99 -1.03 -16.27 -8.26
C PRO A 99 -2.10 -16.16 -7.18
N SER A 100 -1.71 -15.73 -5.98
CA SER A 100 -2.62 -15.62 -4.84
C SER A 100 -2.55 -14.22 -4.23
N VAL A 101 -3.68 -13.50 -4.30
CA VAL A 101 -3.85 -12.18 -3.68
C VAL A 101 -5.04 -12.27 -2.74
N VAL A 102 -4.82 -11.91 -1.47
CA VAL A 102 -5.84 -11.92 -0.41
C VAL A 102 -5.96 -10.51 0.13
N VAL A 103 -7.17 -9.94 0.12
CA VAL A 103 -7.45 -8.64 0.73
C VAL A 103 -8.26 -8.88 2.00
N LEU A 104 -7.83 -8.29 3.10
CA LEU A 104 -8.52 -8.31 4.39
C LEU A 104 -9.08 -6.92 4.67
N GLU A 105 -10.40 -6.80 4.74
CA GLU A 105 -11.12 -5.56 5.02
C GLU A 105 -11.93 -5.70 6.30
N LYS A 106 -11.79 -4.74 7.22
CA LYS A 106 -12.50 -4.77 8.50
C LYS A 106 -13.98 -4.46 8.36
N ASP A 107 -14.34 -3.59 7.41
CA ASP A 107 -15.72 -3.18 7.18
C ASP A 107 -16.48 -4.27 6.38
N ALA A 108 -17.81 -4.17 6.35
CA ALA A 108 -18.65 -5.01 5.48
C ALA A 108 -18.71 -4.50 4.02
N TRP A 109 -17.88 -3.51 3.67
CA TRP A 109 -17.86 -2.85 2.37
C TRP A 109 -16.45 -2.37 2.02
N SER A 110 -16.17 -2.23 0.72
CA SER A 110 -14.94 -1.63 0.20
C SER A 110 -15.02 -0.10 0.12
N GLY A 111 -13.92 0.56 -0.29
CA GLY A 111 -13.89 1.99 -0.59
C GLY A 111 -13.37 2.87 0.55
N GLY A 112 -13.29 2.32 1.77
CA GLY A 112 -12.67 2.98 2.92
C GLY A 112 -13.31 4.32 3.24
N VAL A 113 -12.49 5.36 3.40
CA VAL A 113 -12.91 6.72 3.78
C VAL A 113 -14.02 7.31 2.90
N TRP A 114 -14.12 6.91 1.63
CA TRP A 114 -15.13 7.44 0.70
C TRP A 114 -16.55 6.97 0.99
N ARG A 115 -16.72 5.94 1.81
CA ARG A 115 -18.03 5.52 2.30
C ARG A 115 -18.48 6.41 3.46
N HIS A 116 -19.45 7.26 3.19
CA HIS A 116 -20.18 7.99 4.22
C HIS A 116 -21.32 7.13 4.78
N THR A 117 -21.50 7.18 6.10
CA THR A 117 -22.56 6.52 6.85
C THR A 117 -23.07 7.53 7.88
N GLU A 118 -24.38 7.82 7.89
CA GLU A 118 -24.93 8.88 8.75
C GLU A 118 -24.79 8.57 10.25
N ASP A 119 -24.79 7.28 10.60
CA ASP A 119 -24.77 6.82 12.00
C ASP A 119 -23.37 6.67 12.60
N ASP A 120 -22.30 6.74 11.77
CA ASP A 120 -20.93 6.48 12.23
C ASP A 120 -20.08 7.76 12.24
N ARG A 121 -20.04 8.39 13.40
CA ARG A 121 -19.22 9.59 13.66
C ARG A 121 -17.73 9.28 13.89
N SER A 122 -17.33 8.01 13.94
CA SER A 122 -15.92 7.65 14.06
C SER A 122 -15.14 7.84 12.76
N ARG A 123 -15.85 8.05 11.65
CA ARG A 123 -15.26 8.23 10.32
C ARG A 123 -15.07 9.71 9.98
N PRO A 124 -14.02 10.06 9.23
CA PRO A 124 -13.73 11.46 8.89
C PRO A 124 -14.63 12.02 7.79
N MET A 125 -15.49 11.20 7.16
CA MET A 125 -16.31 11.59 6.03
C MET A 125 -17.61 12.27 6.49
N TYR A 126 -18.02 13.35 5.82
CA TYR A 126 -19.25 14.08 6.13
C TYR A 126 -20.11 14.33 4.88
N ARG A 127 -21.43 14.42 5.08
CA ARG A 127 -22.47 14.48 4.02
C ARG A 127 -22.21 15.50 2.90
N GLY A 128 -21.64 16.65 3.22
CA GLY A 128 -21.41 17.74 2.28
C GLY A 128 -20.06 17.68 1.54
N LEU A 129 -19.23 16.66 1.78
CA LEU A 129 -17.87 16.65 1.25
C LEU A 129 -17.86 16.59 -0.28
N ARG A 130 -17.15 17.55 -0.87
CA ARG A 130 -16.64 17.50 -2.25
C ARG A 130 -15.12 17.36 -2.22
N THR A 131 -14.58 16.77 -3.28
CA THR A 131 -13.14 16.62 -3.43
C THR A 131 -12.47 17.99 -3.52
N ASN A 132 -11.28 18.12 -2.94
CA ASN A 132 -10.42 19.29 -3.10
C ASN A 132 -9.52 19.21 -4.34
N LEU A 133 -9.51 18.05 -5.01
CA LEU A 133 -8.78 17.78 -6.24
C LEU A 133 -9.77 17.51 -7.38
N PRO A 134 -9.43 17.90 -8.63
CA PRO A 134 -10.18 17.48 -9.81
C PRO A 134 -10.19 15.95 -9.95
N ARG A 135 -11.33 15.38 -10.33
CA ARG A 135 -11.51 13.94 -10.50
C ARG A 135 -10.53 13.32 -11.49
N GLU A 136 -10.11 14.07 -12.50
CA GLU A 136 -9.22 13.62 -13.58
C GLU A 136 -7.83 13.22 -13.03
N ILE A 137 -7.35 13.94 -12.01
CA ILE A 137 -6.05 13.63 -11.36
C ILE A 137 -6.18 12.63 -10.21
N MET A 138 -7.40 12.41 -9.71
CA MET A 138 -7.69 11.37 -8.73
C MET A 138 -7.93 10.00 -9.38
N ALA A 139 -8.21 9.97 -10.69
CA ALA A 139 -8.52 8.76 -11.43
C ALA A 139 -7.34 7.77 -11.44
N TYR A 140 -7.67 6.48 -11.46
CA TYR A 140 -6.68 5.45 -11.72
C TYR A 140 -6.31 5.47 -13.19
N ARG A 141 -5.03 5.28 -13.50
CA ARG A 141 -4.52 5.34 -14.87
C ARG A 141 -5.23 4.38 -15.83
N GLU A 142 -5.62 3.19 -15.37
CA GLU A 142 -6.33 2.18 -16.18
C GLU A 142 -7.85 2.42 -16.26
N LYS A 143 -8.37 3.38 -15.49
CA LYS A 143 -9.77 3.79 -15.52
C LYS A 143 -9.87 5.32 -15.46
N PRO A 144 -9.65 6.00 -16.60
CA PRO A 144 -9.85 7.44 -16.68
C PRO A 144 -11.26 7.83 -16.24
N TRP A 145 -11.38 8.96 -15.56
CA TRP A 145 -12.63 9.48 -15.06
C TRP A 145 -13.00 10.74 -15.85
N GLY A 146 -14.10 10.72 -16.59
CA GLY A 146 -14.55 11.86 -17.40
C GLY A 146 -15.39 11.53 -18.63
N ASN A 147 -15.49 10.26 -19.03
CA ASN A 147 -16.36 9.82 -20.14
C ASN A 147 -17.78 9.45 -19.67
N ASP A 148 -18.19 9.92 -18.49
CA ASP A 148 -19.48 9.65 -17.85
C ASP A 148 -20.55 10.71 -18.18
N GLY A 149 -20.22 11.70 -19.02
CA GLY A 149 -21.11 12.80 -19.38
C GLY A 149 -21.29 13.86 -18.29
N MET A 150 -20.57 13.75 -17.16
CA MET A 150 -20.60 14.78 -16.12
C MET A 150 -19.60 15.89 -16.43
N SER A 151 -19.96 17.14 -16.12
CA SER A 151 -19.12 18.33 -16.31
C SER A 151 -18.34 18.75 -15.05
N ASP A 152 -18.69 18.22 -13.88
CA ASP A 152 -18.12 18.65 -12.61
C ASP A 152 -16.70 18.11 -12.40
N SER A 153 -15.72 19.00 -12.25
CA SER A 153 -14.33 18.60 -11.93
C SER A 153 -14.18 18.16 -10.48
N TYR A 154 -14.86 18.83 -9.54
CA TYR A 154 -14.77 18.54 -8.10
C TYR A 154 -16.01 17.76 -7.67
N VAL A 155 -15.88 16.47 -7.43
CA VAL A 155 -17.03 15.57 -7.26
C VAL A 155 -17.37 15.37 -5.79
N THR A 156 -18.55 14.84 -5.51
CA THR A 156 -18.99 14.47 -4.15
C THR A 156 -18.29 13.20 -3.68
N HIS A 157 -18.20 12.98 -2.36
CA HIS A 157 -17.68 11.73 -1.80
C HIS A 157 -18.42 10.48 -2.34
N LYS A 158 -19.73 10.61 -2.62
CA LYS A 158 -20.57 9.53 -3.15
C LYS A 158 -20.11 9.12 -4.55
N GLN A 159 -19.81 10.08 -5.41
CA GLN A 159 -19.30 9.83 -6.76
C GLN A 159 -17.92 9.15 -6.72
N VAL A 160 -17.05 9.50 -5.76
CA VAL A 160 -15.77 8.78 -5.55
C VAL A 160 -16.00 7.35 -5.09
N PHE A 161 -16.93 7.13 -4.17
CA PHE A 161 -17.29 5.79 -3.74
C PHE A 161 -17.83 4.93 -4.90
N GLU A 162 -18.70 5.48 -5.74
CA GLU A 162 -19.25 4.81 -6.93
C GLU A 162 -18.13 4.47 -7.94
N TYR A 163 -17.24 5.43 -8.24
CA TYR A 163 -16.09 5.19 -9.11
C TYR A 163 -15.19 4.04 -8.62
N LEU A 164 -14.90 3.97 -7.31
CA LEU A 164 -14.11 2.89 -6.72
C LEU A 164 -14.83 1.54 -6.80
N ASN A 165 -16.14 1.52 -6.57
CA ASN A 165 -16.96 0.32 -6.69
C ASN A 165 -16.99 -0.17 -8.14
N ASP A 166 -17.14 0.72 -9.11
CA ASP A 166 -17.10 0.36 -10.53
C ASP A 166 -15.70 -0.13 -10.93
N TYR A 167 -14.63 0.44 -10.37
CA TYR A 167 -13.26 -0.01 -10.62
C TYR A 167 -13.06 -1.46 -10.13
N LYS A 168 -13.53 -1.72 -8.91
CA LYS A 168 -13.53 -3.04 -8.29
C LYS A 168 -14.28 -4.08 -9.15
N GLN A 169 -15.46 -3.72 -9.67
CA GLN A 169 -16.24 -4.59 -10.57
C GLN A 169 -15.56 -4.81 -11.93
N GLN A 170 -15.09 -3.73 -12.56
CA GLN A 170 -14.44 -3.79 -13.89
C GLN A 170 -13.23 -4.73 -13.91
N PHE A 171 -12.48 -4.81 -12.82
CA PHE A 171 -11.29 -5.65 -12.72
C PHE A 171 -11.51 -6.93 -11.90
N ASP A 172 -12.76 -7.25 -11.57
CA ASP A 172 -13.15 -8.46 -10.83
C ASP A 172 -12.32 -8.65 -9.54
N LEU A 173 -12.17 -7.55 -8.79
CA LEU A 173 -11.41 -7.51 -7.54
C LEU A 173 -12.25 -7.91 -6.33
N GLU A 174 -13.56 -8.10 -6.47
CA GLU A 174 -14.43 -8.45 -5.34
C GLU A 174 -14.06 -9.81 -4.74
N LYS A 175 -13.78 -10.80 -5.61
CA LYS A 175 -13.53 -12.19 -5.23
C LYS A 175 -12.31 -12.43 -4.33
N MET A 176 -11.42 -11.45 -4.21
CA MET A 176 -10.24 -11.52 -3.35
C MET A 176 -10.41 -10.78 -2.03
N ILE A 177 -11.52 -10.05 -1.85
CA ILE A 177 -11.79 -9.27 -0.64
C ILE A 177 -12.56 -10.09 0.36
N ASN A 178 -11.98 -10.25 1.55
CA ASN A 178 -12.61 -10.85 2.71
C ASN A 178 -13.01 -9.72 3.65
N TYR A 179 -14.31 -9.49 3.76
CA TYR A 179 -14.92 -8.47 4.60
C TYR A 179 -15.07 -8.94 6.05
N GLY A 180 -15.22 -8.00 6.99
CA GLY A 180 -15.33 -8.33 8.41
C GLY A 180 -14.05 -8.90 9.02
N CYS A 181 -12.89 -8.70 8.36
CA CYS A 181 -11.59 -9.22 8.77
C CYS A 181 -10.72 -8.08 9.33
N THR A 182 -10.63 -7.99 10.66
CA THR A 182 -9.79 -6.99 11.34
C THR A 182 -8.41 -7.57 11.62
N VAL A 183 -7.39 -7.11 10.88
CA VAL A 183 -5.99 -7.50 11.13
C VAL A 183 -5.54 -6.98 12.49
N THR A 184 -5.01 -7.88 13.32
CA THR A 184 -4.59 -7.60 14.71
C THR A 184 -3.08 -7.63 14.85
N GLN A 185 -2.38 -8.49 14.09
CA GLN A 185 -0.94 -8.66 14.22
C GLN A 185 -0.26 -9.00 12.90
N LEU A 186 0.95 -8.49 12.72
CA LEU A 186 1.88 -8.83 11.66
C LEU A 186 3.21 -9.24 12.29
N THR A 187 3.70 -10.42 11.95
CA THR A 187 4.99 -10.94 12.41
C THR A 187 5.83 -11.35 11.22
N VAL A 188 7.04 -10.80 11.13
CA VAL A 188 8.03 -11.18 10.11
C VAL A 188 8.84 -12.35 10.68
N GLY A 189 8.86 -13.48 9.98
CA GLY A 189 9.68 -14.63 10.35
C GLY A 189 11.17 -14.33 10.16
N GLU A 190 12.01 -14.97 10.96
CA GLU A 190 13.46 -14.88 10.82
C GLU A 190 13.92 -15.59 9.55
N GLU A 191 14.96 -15.07 8.89
CA GLU A 191 15.59 -15.76 7.75
C GLU A 191 16.30 -17.01 8.27
N GLU A 192 15.95 -18.19 7.73
CA GLU A 192 16.68 -19.42 8.06
C GLU A 192 18.08 -19.35 7.44
N ASP A 193 19.12 -19.27 8.27
CA ASP A 193 20.54 -19.19 7.91
C ASP A 193 21.09 -20.43 7.17
N ASN A 194 20.24 -21.39 6.82
CA ASN A 194 20.65 -22.66 6.23
C ASN A 194 20.77 -22.57 4.71
N SER A 195 21.97 -22.18 4.28
CA SER A 195 22.67 -22.62 3.06
C SER A 195 21.84 -22.88 1.80
N SER A 196 22.05 -22.03 0.79
CA SER A 196 21.83 -22.24 -0.66
C SER A 196 20.44 -21.98 -1.28
N GLN A 197 19.43 -21.56 -0.51
CA GLN A 197 18.23 -20.93 -1.09
C GLN A 197 17.92 -19.61 -0.39
N GLN A 198 18.25 -18.51 -1.07
CA GLN A 198 17.99 -17.15 -0.58
C GLN A 198 16.51 -16.82 -0.77
N GLY A 199 15.67 -17.33 0.13
CA GLY A 199 14.24 -17.03 0.18
C GLY A 199 13.98 -15.75 0.98
N SER A 200 13.00 -14.96 0.55
CA SER A 200 12.49 -13.83 1.34
C SER A 200 11.77 -14.32 2.61
N PRO A 201 11.89 -13.60 3.75
CA PRO A 201 11.25 -14.00 4.99
C PRO A 201 9.74 -14.08 4.83
N LYS A 202 9.13 -15.14 5.38
CA LYS A 202 7.67 -15.30 5.39
C LYS A 202 7.06 -14.35 6.42
N ILE A 203 5.91 -13.77 6.08
CA ILE A 203 5.17 -12.86 6.96
C ILE A 203 3.90 -13.57 7.42
N THR A 204 3.71 -13.67 8.73
CA THR A 204 2.48 -14.19 9.33
C THR A 204 1.56 -13.02 9.64
N LEU A 205 0.31 -13.10 9.19
CA LEU A 205 -0.77 -12.19 9.57
C LEU A 205 -1.76 -12.91 10.45
N GLU A 206 -2.26 -12.22 11.45
CA GLU A 206 -3.35 -12.65 12.31
C GLU A 206 -4.49 -11.62 12.24
N TRP A 207 -5.73 -12.11 12.23
CA TRP A 207 -6.92 -11.27 12.15
C TRP A 207 -8.12 -11.89 12.87
N GLU A 208 -9.04 -11.03 13.29
CA GLU A 208 -10.36 -11.41 13.78
C GLU A 208 -11.38 -11.34 12.64
N GLU A 209 -12.02 -12.46 12.34
CA GLU A 209 -13.13 -12.58 11.38
C GLU A 209 -14.47 -12.46 12.13
N GLN A 210 -15.31 -11.52 11.70
CA GLN A 210 -16.67 -11.34 12.23
C GLN A 210 -17.63 -12.34 11.58
N ILE A 211 -18.23 -13.20 12.39
CA ILE A 211 -19.20 -14.20 11.94
C ILE A 211 -20.57 -13.83 12.51
N ARG A 212 -21.58 -13.79 11.63
CA ARG A 212 -22.98 -13.54 11.99
C ARG A 212 -23.80 -14.78 11.70
N GLU A 213 -24.06 -15.58 12.73
CA GLU A 213 -24.91 -16.77 12.65
C GLU A 213 -26.06 -16.64 13.67
N GLY A 214 -27.30 -16.83 13.20
CA GLY A 214 -28.48 -16.85 14.08
C GLY A 214 -28.75 -15.56 14.87
N GLY A 215 -28.23 -14.40 14.41
CA GLY A 215 -28.37 -13.11 15.11
C GLY A 215 -27.36 -12.88 16.25
N GLN A 216 -26.45 -13.83 16.50
CA GLN A 216 -25.31 -13.64 17.38
C GLN A 216 -24.08 -13.26 16.55
N GLU A 217 -23.33 -12.26 17.04
CA GLU A 217 -22.07 -11.82 16.44
C GLU A 217 -20.92 -12.44 17.25
N THR A 218 -20.15 -13.31 16.61
CA THR A 218 -18.96 -13.93 17.19
C THR A 218 -17.72 -13.51 16.42
N LYS A 219 -16.56 -13.62 17.08
CA LYS A 219 -15.25 -13.36 16.47
C LYS A 219 -14.45 -14.64 16.44
N LYS A 220 -13.89 -14.95 15.28
CA LYS A 220 -12.98 -16.07 15.10
C LYS A 220 -11.58 -15.54 14.85
N HIS A 221 -10.60 -16.05 15.60
CA HIS A 221 -9.19 -15.75 15.36
C HIS A 221 -8.68 -16.58 14.18
N CYS A 222 -8.04 -15.93 13.22
CA CYS A 222 -7.54 -16.51 11.99
C CYS A 222 -6.07 -16.10 11.79
N SER A 223 -5.30 -16.95 11.12
CA SER A 223 -3.87 -16.74 10.86
C SER A 223 -3.48 -17.39 9.54
N ASP A 224 -2.57 -16.75 8.81
CA ASP A 224 -2.02 -17.27 7.55
C ASP A 224 -0.67 -16.62 7.23
N THR A 225 0.12 -17.28 6.36
CA THR A 225 1.45 -16.83 5.95
C THR A 225 1.48 -16.36 4.51
N PHE A 226 2.28 -15.32 4.26
CA PHE A 226 2.37 -14.61 3.00
C PHE A 226 3.83 -14.33 2.64
N ASP A 227 4.13 -14.20 1.34
CA ASP A 227 5.44 -13.80 0.84
C ASP A 227 5.65 -12.29 0.95
N ALA A 228 4.57 -11.53 0.86
CA ALA A 228 4.57 -10.09 1.05
C ALA A 228 3.23 -9.61 1.60
N VAL A 229 3.26 -8.48 2.30
CA VAL A 229 2.07 -7.80 2.82
C VAL A 229 2.08 -6.34 2.37
N CYS A 230 0.96 -5.87 1.85
CA CYS A 230 0.74 -4.47 1.48
C CYS A 230 -0.22 -3.81 2.47
N ILE A 231 0.24 -2.83 3.24
CA ILE A 231 -0.57 -2.12 4.24
C ILE A 231 -1.30 -0.95 3.58
N CYS A 232 -2.64 -1.02 3.56
CA CYS A 232 -3.54 -0.08 2.89
C CYS A 232 -4.67 0.42 3.82
N ASN A 233 -4.41 0.46 5.14
CA ASN A 233 -5.40 0.82 6.18
C ASN A 233 -5.70 2.33 6.27
N GLY A 234 -4.88 3.18 5.65
CA GLY A 234 -5.04 4.64 5.66
C GLY A 234 -4.68 5.27 7.01
N HIS A 235 -4.71 6.60 7.07
CA HIS A 235 -4.22 7.38 8.22
C HIS A 235 -5.24 8.37 8.81
N TYR A 236 -6.45 8.46 8.25
CA TYR A 236 -7.49 9.42 8.69
C TYR A 236 -8.52 8.82 9.66
N ALA A 237 -8.30 7.61 10.16
CA ALA A 237 -9.26 6.92 11.02
C ALA A 237 -9.18 7.31 12.50
N VAL A 238 -8.01 7.75 12.97
CA VAL A 238 -7.79 8.10 14.39
C VAL A 238 -7.66 9.62 14.51
N PRO A 239 -8.58 10.30 15.20
CA PRO A 239 -8.46 11.73 15.46
C PRO A 239 -7.24 12.06 16.33
N ALA A 240 -6.57 13.16 16.02
CA ALA A 240 -5.48 13.71 16.83
C ALA A 240 -5.95 15.03 17.46
N PRO A 241 -6.64 14.99 18.61
CA PRO A 241 -7.10 16.20 19.27
C PRO A 241 -5.91 17.04 19.76
N PRO A 242 -5.86 18.34 19.48
CA PRO A 242 -4.81 19.20 20.00
C PRO A 242 -4.96 19.39 21.51
N HIS A 243 -3.85 19.57 22.21
CA HIS A 243 -3.89 20.04 23.59
C HIS A 243 -4.25 21.53 23.60
N VAL A 244 -5.33 21.89 24.30
CA VAL A 244 -5.79 23.27 24.46
C VAL A 244 -6.09 23.46 25.94
N ASP A 245 -5.43 24.43 26.56
CA ASP A 245 -5.65 24.78 27.97
C ASP A 245 -7.12 25.16 28.20
N GLY A 246 -7.74 24.60 29.24
CA GLY A 246 -9.16 24.81 29.54
C GLY A 246 -10.15 24.07 28.62
N LEU A 247 -9.68 23.27 27.66
CA LEU A 247 -10.52 22.36 26.88
C LEU A 247 -10.70 20.98 27.55
N GLN A 248 -9.92 20.70 28.60
CA GLN A 248 -10.21 19.58 29.50
C GLN A 248 -11.23 20.05 30.55
N GLU A 249 -12.50 19.70 30.39
CA GLU A 249 -13.48 19.70 31.49
C GLU A 249 -14.74 18.89 31.15
N ASN A 250 -15.09 18.00 32.10
CA ASN A 250 -16.26 17.11 32.25
C ASN A 250 -16.37 15.81 31.44
#